data_AF-A0A2D9NGZ5-F1
#
_entry.id   AF-A0A2D9NGZ5-F1
#
_cell.length_a   1.000
_cell.length_b   1.000
_cell.length_c   1.000
_cell.angle_alpha   90.00
_cell.angle_beta   90.00
_cell.angle_gamma   90.00
#
_symmetry.space_group_name_H-M   'P 1'
#
loop_
_entity.id
_entity.type
_entity.pdbx_description
1 polymer ?
#
loop_
_entity_poly.entity_id
_entity_poly.type
_entity_poly.pdbx_seq_one_letter_code
_entity_poly.pdbx_strand_id
1 'polypeptide(L)'
;MSKEGQFWVVVVIISFALLLSIAAKENDYSFMDIFSSDEKDITNDEESNQTSEVYNSSTDPDPISRDCLDHDGLARHDHAVLKIFINGQQELIPANIGIMTEICNQQGEEMHAVHTHDSSGRLHIESNEPIDIPIGVFFDIWGHHFDETGIFEYRVNSTHELIMTVGDTVIDSYDDYLLVNTSEVIEIRYQPRGD
;
A
#
# COMPACT_ATOMS: atom_id res chain seq x y z
N MET A 1 24.14 37.65 -26.32
CA MET A 1 22.71 37.76 -26.64
C MET A 1 22.20 39.09 -26.07
N SER A 2 21.58 39.98 -26.86
CA SER A 2 21.11 41.26 -26.34
C SER A 2 19.96 41.04 -25.34
N LYS A 3 19.83 41.91 -24.33
CA LYS A 3 18.76 41.81 -23.32
C LYS A 3 17.36 41.81 -23.96
N GLU A 4 17.23 42.50 -25.09
CA GLU A 4 16.00 42.49 -25.90
C GLU A 4 15.74 41.13 -26.55
N GLY A 5 16.77 40.45 -27.07
CA GLY A 5 16.62 39.11 -27.65
C GLY A 5 16.22 38.05 -26.63
N GLN A 6 16.73 38.12 -25.39
CA GLN A 6 16.31 37.21 -24.32
C GLN A 6 14.87 37.44 -23.87
N PHE A 7 14.42 38.69 -23.85
CA PHE A 7 13.03 39.03 -23.51
C PHE A 7 12.04 38.47 -24.54
N TRP A 8 12.30 38.67 -25.84
CA TRP A 8 11.43 38.15 -26.89
C TRP A 8 11.38 36.62 -26.94
N VAL A 9 12.49 35.94 -26.65
CA VAL A 9 12.51 34.46 -26.56
C VAL A 9 11.63 33.96 -25.42
N VAL A 10 11.70 34.58 -24.24
CA VAL A 10 10.85 34.18 -23.10
C VAL A 10 9.37 34.40 -23.40
N VAL A 11 9.01 35.53 -24.02
CA VAL A 11 7.61 35.82 -24.39
C VAL A 11 7.08 34.79 -25.41
N VAL A 12 7.89 34.40 -26.40
CA VAL A 12 7.50 33.38 -27.39
C VAL A 12 7.30 32.02 -26.73
N ILE A 13 8.20 31.59 -25.85
CA ILE A 13 8.11 30.28 -25.17
C ILE A 13 6.87 30.21 -24.28
N ILE A 14 6.60 31.25 -23.49
CA ILE A 14 5.41 31.28 -22.61
C ILE A 14 4.12 31.27 -23.44
N SER A 15 4.09 32.03 -24.56
CA SER A 15 2.91 32.07 -25.44
C SER A 15 2.66 30.72 -26.11
N PHE A 16 3.72 30.03 -26.54
CA PHE A 16 3.62 28.71 -27.16
C PHE A 16 3.20 27.63 -26.15
N ALA A 17 3.73 27.67 -24.92
CA ALA A 17 3.34 26.75 -23.84
C ALA A 17 1.87 26.93 -23.43
N LEU A 18 1.39 28.18 -23.39
CA LEU A 18 -0.01 28.47 -23.07
C LEU A 18 -0.96 27.98 -24.19
N LEU A 19 -0.58 28.19 -25.46
CA LEU A 19 -1.34 27.69 -26.62
C LEU A 19 -1.38 26.16 -26.66
N LEU A 20 -0.26 25.48 -26.39
CA LEU A 20 -0.21 24.02 -26.29
C LEU A 20 -1.08 23.48 -25.15
N SER A 21 -1.07 24.15 -24.00
CA SER A 21 -1.89 23.74 -22.84
C SER A 21 -3.40 23.88 -23.12
N ILE A 22 -3.80 24.93 -23.85
CA ILE A 22 -5.21 25.12 -24.25
C ILE A 22 -5.62 24.07 -25.30
N ALA A 23 -4.78 23.83 -26.32
CA ALA A 23 -5.05 22.84 -27.35
C ALA A 23 -5.11 21.40 -26.79
N ALA A 24 -4.28 21.07 -25.79
CA ALA A 24 -4.31 19.78 -25.11
C ALA A 24 -5.61 19.60 -24.30
N LYS A 25 -6.11 20.66 -23.66
CA LYS A 25 -7.33 20.62 -22.86
C LYS A 25 -8.61 20.47 -23.69
N GLU A 26 -8.65 21.04 -24.90
CA GLU A 26 -9.84 20.95 -25.77
C GLU A 26 -9.96 19.63 -26.54
N ASN A 27 -8.86 18.88 -26.71
CA ASN A 27 -8.83 17.65 -27.51
C ASN A 27 -8.43 16.38 -26.72
N ASP A 28 -8.36 16.46 -25.38
CA ASP A 28 -8.01 15.35 -24.48
C ASP A 28 -6.68 14.64 -24.84
N TYR A 29 -5.67 15.42 -25.24
CA TYR A 29 -4.35 14.88 -25.58
C TYR A 29 -3.46 14.78 -24.34
N SER A 30 -3.01 13.56 -24.02
CA SER A 30 -1.98 13.31 -23.01
C SER A 30 -0.59 13.52 -23.63
N PHE A 31 0.42 13.88 -22.83
CA PHE A 31 1.82 13.99 -23.30
C PHE A 31 2.33 12.69 -23.97
N MET A 32 1.69 11.54 -23.66
CA MET A 32 1.98 10.25 -24.28
C MET A 32 1.48 10.12 -25.73
N ASP A 33 0.49 10.91 -26.17
CA ASP A 33 -0.02 10.84 -27.55
C ASP A 33 0.90 11.56 -28.55
N ILE A 34 1.75 12.48 -28.07
CA ILE A 34 2.77 13.17 -28.88
C ILE A 34 3.84 12.20 -29.42
N PHE A 35 4.05 11.07 -28.75
CA PHE A 35 5.05 10.07 -29.14
C PHE A 35 4.44 8.81 -29.77
N SER A 36 3.13 8.73 -29.88
CA SER A 36 2.45 7.57 -30.48
C SER A 36 2.08 7.86 -31.92
N SER A 37 3.05 7.66 -32.83
CA SER A 37 2.77 7.48 -34.26
C SER A 37 2.82 5.99 -34.56
N ASP A 38 1.64 5.39 -34.75
CA ASP A 38 1.49 4.02 -35.27
C ASP A 38 2.25 3.84 -36.60
N GLU A 39 3.11 2.82 -36.71
CA GLU A 39 2.87 1.66 -37.60
C GLU A 39 4.01 0.63 -37.47
N LYS A 40 3.61 -0.65 -37.56
CA LYS A 40 4.41 -1.87 -37.42
C LYS A 40 5.52 -2.00 -38.46
N ASP A 41 6.70 -2.49 -38.04
CA ASP A 41 7.36 -3.61 -38.71
C ASP A 41 8.28 -4.38 -37.76
N ILE A 42 8.35 -5.69 -37.98
CA ILE A 42 9.02 -6.71 -37.17
C ILE A 42 10.53 -6.61 -37.41
N THR A 43 11.36 -6.62 -36.35
CA THR A 43 12.51 -7.55 -36.19
C THR A 43 13.27 -7.31 -34.89
N ASN A 44 13.46 -8.43 -34.18
CA ASN A 44 14.45 -8.82 -33.17
C ASN A 44 15.45 -7.81 -32.59
N ASP A 45 15.71 -8.07 -31.30
CA ASP A 45 16.79 -7.59 -30.43
C ASP A 45 16.50 -6.30 -29.67
N GLU A 46 15.71 -6.40 -28.58
CA GLU A 46 15.75 -5.41 -27.52
C GLU A 46 15.82 -6.07 -26.13
N GLU A 47 17.03 -5.91 -25.57
CA GLU A 47 17.35 -5.81 -24.16
C GLU A 47 16.21 -5.10 -23.41
N SER A 48 15.43 -5.86 -22.64
CA SER A 48 14.30 -5.34 -21.90
C SER A 48 14.80 -4.44 -20.76
N ASN A 49 14.79 -3.13 -20.98
CA ASN A 49 14.82 -2.18 -19.88
C ASN A 49 13.42 -2.12 -19.27
N GLN A 50 13.05 -3.18 -18.54
CA GLN A 50 11.86 -3.18 -17.70
C GLN A 50 12.12 -2.29 -16.49
N THR A 51 11.51 -1.11 -16.45
CA THR A 51 11.07 -0.57 -15.16
C THR A 51 9.96 -1.48 -14.66
N SER A 52 10.34 -2.57 -13.98
CA SER A 52 9.41 -3.48 -13.31
C SER A 52 8.62 -2.70 -12.28
N GLU A 53 7.31 -2.58 -12.47
CA GLU A 53 6.42 -2.06 -11.42
C GLU A 53 6.60 -2.95 -10.19
N VAL A 54 6.94 -2.35 -9.05
CA VAL A 54 7.10 -3.07 -7.79
C VAL A 54 5.72 -3.56 -7.37
N TYR A 55 5.54 -4.88 -7.28
CA TYR A 55 4.29 -5.49 -6.82
C TYR A 55 3.89 -4.96 -5.43
N ASN A 56 2.61 -4.73 -5.24
CA ASN A 56 2.01 -4.25 -3.99
C ASN A 56 0.72 -5.05 -3.71
N SER A 57 0.76 -5.91 -2.69
CA SER A 57 -0.36 -6.76 -2.27
C SER A 57 -1.63 -5.96 -1.93
N SER A 58 -1.51 -4.72 -1.45
CA SER A 58 -2.68 -3.88 -1.14
C SER A 58 -3.50 -3.46 -2.36
N THR A 59 -3.05 -3.79 -3.59
CA THR A 59 -3.79 -3.54 -4.83
C THR A 59 -4.80 -4.63 -5.17
N ASP A 60 -4.70 -5.79 -4.53
CA ASP A 60 -5.65 -6.91 -4.62
C ASP A 60 -6.08 -7.34 -3.21
N PRO A 61 -6.82 -6.49 -2.48
CA PRO A 61 -7.08 -6.71 -1.07
C PRO A 61 -8.07 -7.85 -0.83
N ASP A 62 -7.86 -8.61 0.25
CA ASP A 62 -8.72 -9.70 0.68
C ASP A 62 -10.18 -9.21 0.81
N PRO A 63 -11.19 -9.97 0.36
CA PRO A 63 -12.60 -9.59 0.50
C PRO A 63 -13.02 -9.19 1.93
N ILE A 64 -12.48 -9.85 2.96
CA ILE A 64 -12.76 -9.59 4.39
C ILE A 64 -12.34 -8.15 4.76
N SER A 65 -11.37 -7.56 4.07
CA SER A 65 -10.99 -6.15 4.27
C SER A 65 -12.15 -5.17 4.01
N ARG A 66 -13.24 -5.60 3.35
CA ARG A 66 -14.43 -4.77 3.09
C ARG A 66 -15.60 -5.08 4.02
N ASP A 67 -15.47 -6.08 4.89
CA ASP A 67 -16.49 -6.42 5.87
C ASP A 67 -16.53 -5.33 6.94
N CYS A 68 -17.73 -4.78 7.12
CA CYS A 68 -17.99 -3.71 8.07
C CYS A 68 -18.90 -4.19 9.20
N LEU A 69 -18.69 -3.63 10.39
CA LEU A 69 -19.36 -3.98 11.62
C LEU A 69 -19.40 -2.82 12.60
N ASP A 70 -20.28 -2.96 13.59
CA ASP A 70 -20.31 -2.21 14.84
C ASP A 70 -19.89 -3.11 16.02
N HIS A 71 -19.65 -2.53 17.20
CA HIS A 71 -19.23 -3.26 18.42
C HIS A 71 -20.32 -4.19 19.01
N ASP A 72 -21.54 -4.18 18.47
CA ASP A 72 -22.69 -4.85 19.06
C ASP A 72 -22.98 -6.22 18.41
N GLY A 73 -23.25 -7.23 19.24
CA GLY A 73 -23.72 -8.55 18.76
C GLY A 73 -22.66 -9.42 18.08
N LEU A 74 -21.38 -9.07 18.21
CA LEU A 74 -20.27 -9.76 17.58
C LEU A 74 -20.18 -11.25 17.98
N ALA A 75 -19.96 -12.11 16.98
CA ALA A 75 -19.65 -13.52 17.19
C ALA A 75 -18.20 -13.72 17.65
N ARG A 76 -17.32 -12.79 17.26
CA ARG A 76 -15.90 -12.81 17.57
C ARG A 76 -15.41 -11.41 17.96
N HIS A 77 -14.62 -11.34 19.04
CA HIS A 77 -13.94 -10.13 19.49
C HIS A 77 -12.65 -10.53 20.22
N ASP A 78 -11.53 -10.47 19.49
CA ASP A 78 -10.18 -10.76 19.98
C ASP A 78 -9.26 -9.54 19.86
N HIS A 79 -8.09 -9.63 20.46
CA HIS A 79 -7.04 -8.61 20.35
C HIS A 79 -5.69 -9.23 20.04
N ALA A 80 -4.88 -8.49 19.28
CA ALA A 80 -3.47 -8.78 19.04
C ALA A 80 -2.64 -7.50 19.26
N VAL A 81 -1.33 -7.64 19.44
CA VAL A 81 -0.40 -6.51 19.46
C VAL A 81 0.59 -6.69 18.32
N LEU A 82 0.63 -5.73 17.40
CA LEU A 82 1.55 -5.69 16.28
C LEU A 82 2.64 -4.63 16.52
N LYS A 83 3.89 -5.03 16.25
CA LYS A 83 5.03 -4.12 16.19
C LYS A 83 5.75 -4.31 14.86
N ILE A 84 6.09 -3.20 14.22
CA ILE A 84 6.81 -3.18 12.96
C ILE A 84 8.14 -2.46 13.18
N PHE A 85 9.22 -3.05 12.71
CA PHE A 85 10.55 -2.46 12.76
C PHE A 85 11.17 -2.42 11.37
N ILE A 86 11.62 -1.25 10.95
CA ILE A 86 12.36 -1.04 9.72
C ILE A 86 13.78 -0.64 10.09
N ASN A 87 14.75 -1.50 9.77
CA ASN A 87 16.17 -1.30 10.07
C ASN A 87 16.44 -0.95 11.55
N GLY A 88 15.70 -1.59 12.46
CA GLY A 88 15.80 -1.38 13.90
C GLY A 88 15.05 -0.15 14.44
N GLN A 89 14.42 0.66 13.58
CA GLN A 89 13.52 1.74 14.00
C GLN A 89 12.09 1.24 14.03
N GLN A 90 11.35 1.51 15.12
CA GLN A 90 9.96 1.11 15.23
C GLN A 90 9.07 2.03 14.40
N GLU A 91 8.27 1.45 13.52
CA GLU A 91 7.20 2.15 12.81
C GLU A 91 5.95 2.18 13.68
N LEU A 92 5.38 3.37 13.83
CA LEU A 92 4.16 3.55 14.62
C LEU A 92 2.95 3.24 13.75
N ILE A 93 2.05 2.42 14.30
CA ILE A 93 0.74 2.16 13.71
C ILE A 93 -0.20 3.30 14.14
N PRO A 94 -0.80 4.07 13.21
CA PRO A 94 -1.78 5.09 13.53
C PRO A 94 -3.00 4.58 14.31
N ALA A 95 -3.61 5.48 15.07
CA ALA A 95 -4.94 5.28 15.64
C ALA A 95 -6.02 5.37 14.54
N ASN A 96 -7.17 4.73 14.79
CA ASN A 96 -8.37 4.79 13.95
C ASN A 96 -8.20 4.22 12.54
N ILE A 97 -7.24 3.31 12.34
CA ILE A 97 -7.19 2.54 11.08
C ILE A 97 -8.44 1.66 11.03
N GLY A 98 -9.14 1.68 9.90
CA GLY A 98 -10.35 0.89 9.71
C GLY A 98 -11.58 1.42 10.45
N ILE A 99 -11.56 2.66 10.97
CA ILE A 99 -12.71 3.29 11.65
C ILE A 99 -13.23 4.46 10.82
N MET A 100 -14.56 4.57 10.68
CA MET A 100 -15.29 5.61 9.94
C MET A 100 -14.76 5.82 8.52
N THR A 101 -14.36 4.73 7.86
CA THR A 101 -13.90 4.76 6.48
C THR A 101 -15.05 5.04 5.54
N GLU A 102 -14.75 5.52 4.32
CA GLU A 102 -15.78 5.73 3.30
C GLU A 102 -16.56 4.44 3.01
N ILE A 103 -15.87 3.29 2.98
CA ILE A 103 -16.47 1.98 2.70
C ILE A 103 -17.51 1.62 3.77
N CYS A 104 -17.18 1.73 5.05
CA CYS A 104 -18.11 1.34 6.11
C CYS A 104 -19.21 2.37 6.36
N ASN A 105 -18.89 3.67 6.27
CA ASN A 105 -19.89 4.73 6.39
C ASN A 105 -21.00 4.60 5.32
N GLN A 106 -20.66 4.16 4.10
CA GLN A 106 -21.63 3.91 3.04
C GLN A 106 -22.51 2.68 3.31
N GLN A 107 -22.01 1.71 4.08
CA GLN A 107 -22.73 0.50 4.48
C GLN A 107 -23.60 0.72 5.74
N GLY A 108 -23.38 1.81 6.46
CA GLY A 108 -24.13 2.16 7.68
C GLY A 108 -23.53 1.59 8.96
N GLU A 109 -22.30 1.09 8.89
CA GLU A 109 -21.52 0.52 10.00
C GLU A 109 -20.26 1.37 10.22
N GLU A 110 -19.62 1.26 11.39
CA GLU A 110 -18.54 2.19 11.75
C GLU A 110 -17.13 1.65 11.50
N MET A 111 -16.90 0.34 11.46
CA MET A 111 -15.55 -0.22 11.51
C MET A 111 -15.35 -1.43 10.61
N HIS A 112 -14.11 -1.64 10.18
CA HIS A 112 -13.70 -2.86 9.50
C HIS A 112 -13.40 -4.01 10.50
N ALA A 113 -13.39 -5.24 9.98
CA ALA A 113 -13.13 -6.46 10.74
C ALA A 113 -11.81 -6.46 11.53
N VAL A 114 -10.79 -5.74 11.04
CA VAL A 114 -9.55 -5.48 11.81
C VAL A 114 -9.27 -3.99 11.87
N HIS A 115 -9.14 -3.42 13.07
CA HIS A 115 -9.00 -1.98 13.24
C HIS A 115 -8.18 -1.60 14.48
N THR A 116 -7.82 -0.31 14.61
CA THR A 116 -7.11 0.24 15.77
C THR A 116 -7.90 1.40 16.40
N HIS A 117 -7.90 1.49 17.74
CA HIS A 117 -8.44 2.66 18.46
C HIS A 117 -7.37 3.66 18.87
N ASP A 118 -6.11 3.22 18.96
CA ASP A 118 -4.98 4.04 19.38
C ASP A 118 -3.68 3.64 18.65
N SER A 119 -2.58 4.32 18.97
CA SER A 119 -1.27 4.08 18.35
C SER A 119 -0.36 3.11 19.11
N SER A 120 -0.91 2.29 20.01
CA SER A 120 -0.15 1.28 20.76
C SER A 120 0.24 0.05 19.91
N GLY A 121 -0.35 -0.08 18.72
CA GLY A 121 -0.25 -1.27 17.87
C GLY A 121 -1.23 -2.38 18.27
N ARG A 122 -2.18 -2.10 19.18
CA ARG A 122 -3.24 -3.04 19.54
C ARG A 122 -4.28 -3.13 18.43
N LEU A 123 -4.33 -4.29 17.77
CA LEU A 123 -5.33 -4.64 16.77
C LEU A 123 -6.58 -5.18 17.47
N HIS A 124 -7.74 -4.70 17.05
CA HIS A 124 -9.03 -5.31 17.32
C HIS A 124 -9.39 -6.24 16.18
N ILE A 125 -9.75 -7.48 16.48
CA ILE A 125 -10.20 -8.48 15.51
C ILE A 125 -11.64 -8.83 15.85
N GLU A 126 -12.56 -8.33 15.05
CA GLU A 126 -13.99 -8.39 15.31
C GLU A 126 -14.72 -8.93 14.09
N SER A 127 -15.75 -9.75 14.32
CA SER A 127 -16.59 -10.25 13.23
C SER A 127 -17.98 -10.65 13.72
N ASN A 128 -18.96 -10.47 12.84
CA ASN A 128 -20.33 -10.96 13.00
C ASN A 128 -20.44 -12.48 12.83
N GLU A 129 -19.41 -13.12 12.30
CA GLU A 129 -19.32 -14.57 12.08
C GLU A 129 -18.07 -15.16 12.77
N PRO A 130 -18.07 -16.45 13.15
CA PRO A 130 -16.92 -17.10 13.77
C PRO A 130 -15.88 -17.50 12.72
N ILE A 131 -15.29 -16.51 12.04
CA ILE A 131 -14.30 -16.68 10.98
C ILE A 131 -12.88 -16.39 11.48
N ASP A 132 -11.90 -17.07 10.88
CA ASP A 132 -10.49 -16.77 11.05
C ASP A 132 -10.08 -15.68 10.06
N ILE A 133 -9.30 -14.69 10.52
CA ILE A 133 -8.93 -13.51 9.75
C ILE A 133 -7.40 -13.46 9.66
N PRO A 134 -6.82 -13.42 8.44
CA PRO A 134 -5.39 -13.28 8.26
C PRO A 134 -4.93 -11.85 8.58
N ILE A 135 -3.68 -11.69 9.03
CA ILE A 135 -3.12 -10.37 9.33
C ILE A 135 -3.01 -9.48 8.08
N GLY A 136 -2.91 -10.06 6.88
CA GLY A 136 -2.94 -9.34 5.61
C GLY A 136 -4.16 -8.42 5.47
N VAL A 137 -5.32 -8.84 5.99
CA VAL A 137 -6.55 -8.01 6.00
C VAL A 137 -6.33 -6.66 6.68
N PHE A 138 -5.55 -6.60 7.75
CA PHE A 138 -5.23 -5.34 8.41
C PHE A 138 -4.39 -4.43 7.50
N PHE A 139 -3.41 -4.99 6.81
CA PHE A 139 -2.55 -4.24 5.89
C PHE A 139 -3.32 -3.76 4.65
N ASP A 140 -4.28 -4.53 4.17
CA ASP A 140 -5.23 -4.13 3.12
C ASP A 140 -6.10 -2.95 3.55
N ILE A 141 -6.68 -3.01 4.76
CA ILE A 141 -7.47 -1.91 5.34
C ILE A 141 -6.60 -0.66 5.53
N TRP A 142 -5.35 -0.85 5.95
CA TRP A 142 -4.39 0.25 6.12
C TRP A 142 -3.87 0.79 4.78
N GLY A 143 -3.96 0.02 3.70
CA GLY A 143 -3.52 0.40 2.36
C GLY A 143 -2.01 0.25 2.14
N HIS A 144 -1.41 -0.76 2.76
CA HIS A 144 0.01 -1.02 2.70
C HIS A 144 0.32 -2.44 2.24
N HIS A 145 1.36 -2.57 1.43
CA HIS A 145 1.92 -3.87 1.09
C HIS A 145 2.41 -4.59 2.35
N PHE A 146 2.06 -5.86 2.45
CA PHE A 146 2.67 -6.84 3.34
C PHE A 146 2.46 -8.23 2.75
N ASP A 147 3.55 -8.97 2.55
CA ASP A 147 3.58 -10.40 2.18
C ASP A 147 5.03 -10.91 2.36
N GLU A 148 5.35 -12.13 1.91
CA GLU A 148 6.72 -12.68 1.99
C GLU A 148 7.77 -11.88 1.20
N THR A 149 7.34 -11.02 0.28
CA THR A 149 8.20 -10.21 -0.58
C THR A 149 8.57 -8.86 0.03
N GLY A 150 7.82 -8.38 1.04
CA GLY A 150 8.12 -7.11 1.67
C GLY A 150 7.05 -6.52 2.58
N ILE A 151 7.29 -5.27 2.98
CA ILE A 151 6.37 -4.45 3.76
C ILE A 151 6.51 -2.98 3.35
N PHE A 152 5.41 -2.26 3.21
CA PHE A 152 5.38 -0.87 2.71
C PHE A 152 6.09 -0.75 1.35
N GLU A 153 7.08 0.13 1.22
CA GLU A 153 7.99 0.26 0.08
C GLU A 153 9.21 -0.67 0.15
N TYR A 154 9.46 -1.33 1.28
CA TYR A 154 10.62 -2.18 1.49
C TYR A 154 10.41 -3.55 0.87
N ARG A 155 11.41 -4.04 0.13
CA ARG A 155 11.37 -5.33 -0.56
C ARG A 155 12.56 -6.19 -0.19
N VAL A 156 12.27 -7.45 0.11
CA VAL A 156 13.26 -8.49 0.37
C VAL A 156 14.18 -8.63 -0.85
N ASN A 157 15.49 -8.64 -0.63
CA ASN A 157 16.48 -8.73 -1.70
C ASN A 157 17.76 -9.42 -1.19
N SER A 158 18.87 -9.34 -1.93
CA SER A 158 20.13 -9.99 -1.54
C SER A 158 20.77 -9.42 -0.28
N THR A 159 20.41 -8.20 0.12
CA THR A 159 21.00 -7.50 1.27
C THR A 159 20.06 -7.38 2.47
N HIS A 160 18.75 -7.49 2.26
CA HIS A 160 17.73 -7.34 3.31
C HIS A 160 16.73 -8.48 3.30
N GLU A 161 16.20 -8.77 4.48
CA GLU A 161 15.17 -9.76 4.75
C GLU A 161 14.01 -9.17 5.54
N LEU A 162 12.86 -9.85 5.45
CA LEU A 162 11.71 -9.63 6.29
C LEU A 162 11.58 -10.84 7.20
N ILE A 163 11.42 -10.60 8.51
CA ILE A 163 11.22 -11.65 9.50
C ILE A 163 9.94 -11.31 10.25
N MET A 164 9.01 -12.27 10.33
CA MET A 164 7.83 -12.18 11.19
C MET A 164 7.96 -13.20 12.33
N THR A 165 7.62 -12.76 13.54
CA THR A 165 7.59 -13.61 14.73
C THR A 165 6.33 -13.40 15.54
N VAL A 166 5.93 -14.44 16.26
CA VAL A 166 4.87 -14.40 17.28
C VAL A 166 5.46 -14.99 18.55
N GLY A 167 5.74 -14.13 19.53
CA GLY A 167 6.62 -14.49 20.64
C GLY A 167 8.00 -14.94 20.13
N ASP A 168 8.44 -16.14 20.52
CA ASP A 168 9.73 -16.71 20.09
C ASP A 168 9.66 -17.54 18.79
N THR A 169 8.48 -17.60 18.14
CA THR A 169 8.26 -18.46 16.96
C THR A 169 8.33 -17.65 15.68
N VAL A 170 9.15 -18.11 14.72
CA VAL A 170 9.20 -17.55 13.37
C VAL A 170 7.97 -18.00 12.56
N ILE A 171 7.36 -17.05 11.86
CA ILE A 171 6.17 -17.26 11.03
C ILE A 171 6.52 -16.98 9.58
N ASP A 172 6.53 -18.03 8.77
CA ASP A 172 6.84 -17.94 7.33
C ASP A 172 5.60 -17.81 6.44
N SER A 173 4.41 -17.74 7.04
CA SER A 173 3.14 -17.51 6.32
C SER A 173 2.81 -16.03 6.13
N TYR A 174 3.57 -15.10 6.74
CA TYR A 174 3.41 -13.65 6.59
C TYR A 174 1.96 -13.15 6.63
N ASP A 175 1.46 -12.59 5.54
CA ASP A 175 0.12 -12.02 5.38
C ASP A 175 -0.98 -13.06 5.60
N ASP A 176 -0.75 -14.32 5.26
CA ASP A 176 -1.66 -15.45 5.53
C ASP A 176 -1.70 -15.87 7.01
N TYR A 177 -0.90 -15.27 7.90
CA TYR A 177 -0.93 -15.61 9.33
C TYR A 177 -2.29 -15.30 9.96
N LEU A 178 -3.00 -16.34 10.38
CA LEU A 178 -4.31 -16.22 11.02
C LEU A 178 -4.19 -15.64 12.43
N LEU A 179 -4.92 -14.55 12.69
CA LEU A 179 -4.96 -13.85 13.96
C LEU A 179 -5.79 -14.59 15.00
N VAL A 180 -5.44 -15.83 15.35
CA VAL A 180 -6.18 -16.69 16.30
C VAL A 180 -5.39 -16.89 17.59
N ASN A 181 -6.05 -16.72 18.75
CA ASN A 181 -5.44 -16.88 20.09
C ASN A 181 -4.16 -16.04 20.32
N THR A 182 -4.12 -14.81 19.80
CA THR A 182 -2.94 -13.92 19.83
C THR A 182 -2.73 -13.28 21.21
N SER A 183 -2.27 -14.08 22.17
CA SER A 183 -1.82 -13.59 23.49
C SER A 183 -0.40 -13.03 23.48
N GLU A 184 0.39 -13.38 22.47
CA GLU A 184 1.77 -12.95 22.27
C GLU A 184 1.86 -11.78 21.29
N VAL A 185 2.98 -11.06 21.33
CA VAL A 185 3.26 -9.95 20.41
C VAL A 185 3.64 -10.50 19.04
N ILE A 186 3.04 -9.93 18.00
CA ILE A 186 3.42 -10.11 16.60
C ILE A 186 4.47 -9.05 16.27
N GLU A 187 5.66 -9.47 15.87
CA GLU A 187 6.74 -8.56 15.48
C GLU A 187 7.18 -8.83 14.04
N ILE A 188 7.11 -7.80 13.20
CA ILE A 188 7.59 -7.81 11.81
C ILE A 188 8.84 -6.93 11.73
N ARG A 189 9.93 -7.45 11.17
CA ARG A 189 11.22 -6.76 11.08
C ARG A 189 11.75 -6.83 9.66
N TYR A 190 11.88 -5.68 9.01
CA TYR A 190 12.69 -5.54 7.80
C TYR A 190 14.11 -5.11 8.20
N GLN A 191 15.13 -5.87 7.83
CA GLN A 191 16.50 -5.64 8.30
C GLN A 191 17.56 -6.13 7.30
N PRO A 192 18.83 -5.69 7.42
CA PRO A 192 19.92 -6.33 6.72
C PRO A 192 20.01 -7.82 7.08
N ARG A 193 20.31 -8.67 6.09
CA ARG A 193 20.53 -10.10 6.33
C ARG A 193 21.70 -10.30 7.29
N GLY A 194 21.56 -11.27 8.19
CA GLY A 194 22.69 -11.72 9.00
C GLY A 194 23.80 -12.34 8.14
N ASP A 195 25.06 -12.05 8.49
CA ASP A 195 26.24 -12.72 7.94
C ASP A 195 26.33 -14.20 8.38
#